data_AF-A0A6V8KI82-F1
#
_entry.id   AF-A0A6V8KI82-F1
#
_cell.length_a   1.000
_cell.length_b   1.000
_cell.length_c   1.000
_cell.angle_alpha   90.00
_cell.angle_beta   90.00
_cell.angle_gamma   90.00
#
_symmetry.space_group_name_H-M   'P 1'
#
loop_
_entity.id
_entity.type
_entity.pdbx_description
1 polymer ?
#
loop_
_entity_poly.entity_id
_entity_poly.type
_entity_poly.pdbx_seq_one_letter_code
_entity_poly.pdbx_strand_id
1 'polypeptide(L)'
;MSPDLDRMFSALRADADRAGLSGPDGLRQRGNQRTRRRAIAGLVAVAVLVGGVSIGTRQLLAGPVAPAPEPGHTITPAPSPTLPPPVPLVPQETYPVGSPVPMPAGCDDVTVYPYDGDAPAGKALPASMMLRASDWGKCYAMTHDLAGYAAWEPAKHSRSFPALCRPNEQYGSAANRVAGRFRHFNAGPEVGGFTSVTRYRAGGADAYLDEVRARVAQCARYTIEPDNQVTWRAQIAERDFTGDESLLVYVGTGTAAEPGYPGWWVGIARVGDLVIAVQPNSDLGGSRSLTKTMTRKAVQRAT
;
A
#
# COMPACT_ATOMS: atom_id res chain seq x y z
N MET A 1 46.16 -2.29 6.19
CA MET A 1 44.87 -2.94 6.46
C MET A 1 44.79 -3.21 7.96
N SER A 2 43.65 -2.97 8.60
CA SER A 2 43.52 -3.12 10.05
C SER A 2 43.48 -4.60 10.43
N PRO A 3 44.33 -5.08 11.36
CA PRO A 3 44.33 -6.48 11.81
C PRO A 3 42.99 -6.91 12.43
N ASP A 4 42.17 -5.96 12.86
CA ASP A 4 40.84 -6.24 13.42
C ASP A 4 39.83 -6.68 12.34
N LEU A 5 39.93 -6.17 11.12
CA LEU A 5 39.06 -6.58 10.02
C LEU A 5 39.35 -8.02 9.60
N ASP A 6 40.62 -8.38 9.49
CA ASP A 6 41.02 -9.74 9.13
C ASP A 6 40.58 -10.76 10.19
N ARG A 7 40.61 -10.37 11.47
CA ARG A 7 40.12 -11.19 12.58
C ARG A 7 38.60 -11.35 12.55
N MET A 8 37.87 -10.29 12.19
CA MET A 8 36.41 -10.33 12.06
C MET A 8 35.97 -11.20 10.88
N PHE A 9 36.65 -11.08 9.74
CA PHE A 9 36.39 -11.92 8.56
C PHE A 9 36.77 -13.37 8.78
N SER A 10 37.87 -13.67 9.49
CA SER A 10 38.24 -15.05 9.81
C SER A 10 37.23 -15.71 10.75
N ALA A 11 36.71 -14.96 11.73
CA ALA A 11 35.68 -15.44 12.65
C ALA A 11 34.36 -15.76 11.92
N LEU A 12 33.91 -14.87 11.03
CA LEU A 12 32.73 -15.10 10.19
C LEU A 12 32.87 -16.31 9.27
N ARG A 13 34.06 -16.52 8.71
CA ARG A 13 34.34 -17.67 7.84
C ARG A 13 34.27 -18.99 8.63
N ALA A 14 34.90 -19.03 9.80
CA ALA A 14 34.88 -20.22 10.66
C ALA A 14 33.46 -20.59 11.14
N ASP A 15 32.59 -19.59 11.36
CA ASP A 15 31.21 -19.83 11.78
C ASP A 15 30.32 -20.31 10.62
N ALA A 16 30.53 -19.76 9.41
CA ALA A 16 29.86 -20.22 8.20
C ALA A 16 30.23 -21.67 7.83
N ASP A 17 31.49 -22.06 8.02
CA ASP A 17 31.96 -23.43 7.77
C ASP A 17 31.36 -24.43 8.78
N ARG A 18 31.14 -24.03 10.04
CA ARG A 18 30.45 -24.85 11.05
C ARG A 18 28.94 -24.94 10.83
N ALA A 19 28.34 -23.89 10.29
CA ALA A 19 26.90 -23.83 10.05
C ALA A 19 26.43 -24.85 9.00
N GLY A 20 27.35 -25.51 8.28
CA GLY A 20 27.08 -26.68 7.45
C GLY A 20 25.88 -26.44 6.55
N LEU A 21 26.00 -25.48 5.63
CA LEU A 21 24.95 -25.19 4.65
C LEU A 21 24.57 -26.50 3.98
N SER A 22 23.37 -26.98 4.30
CA SER A 22 22.89 -28.26 3.81
C SER A 22 22.99 -28.22 2.28
N GLY A 23 23.63 -29.23 1.70
CA GLY A 23 23.80 -29.31 0.24
C GLY A 23 22.47 -29.11 -0.50
N PRO A 24 22.51 -28.82 -1.80
CA PRO A 24 21.31 -28.46 -2.58
C PRO A 24 20.15 -29.45 -2.43
N ASP A 25 20.41 -30.72 -2.16
CA ASP A 25 19.38 -31.73 -1.90
C ASP A 25 18.67 -31.59 -0.55
N GLY A 26 19.36 -31.08 0.49
CA GLY A 26 18.75 -30.76 1.78
C GLY A 26 17.78 -29.58 1.70
N LEU A 27 18.06 -28.61 0.82
CA LEU A 27 17.14 -27.50 0.53
C LEU A 27 15.91 -27.99 -0.23
N ARG A 28 16.07 -28.88 -1.22
CA ARG A 28 14.96 -29.51 -1.95
C ARG A 28 14.06 -30.33 -1.03
N GLN A 29 14.65 -31.06 -0.08
CA GLN A 29 13.90 -31.89 0.85
C GLN A 29 13.09 -31.06 1.86
N ARG A 30 13.65 -29.94 2.37
CA ARG A 30 12.88 -28.99 3.21
C ARG A 30 11.77 -28.29 2.42
N GLY A 31 12.02 -27.94 1.15
CA GLY A 31 10.99 -27.39 0.25
C GLY A 31 9.80 -28.35 0.07
N ASN A 32 10.07 -29.61 -0.24
CA ASN A 32 9.04 -30.63 -0.45
C ASN A 32 8.22 -30.94 0.81
N GLN A 33 8.82 -30.86 2.00
CA GLN A 33 8.10 -31.04 3.26
C GLN A 33 7.07 -29.93 3.52
N ARG A 34 7.36 -28.67 3.17
CA ARG A 34 6.39 -27.57 3.29
C ARG A 34 5.21 -27.76 2.34
N THR A 35 5.46 -28.19 1.10
CA THR A 35 4.40 -28.42 0.11
C THR A 35 3.46 -29.56 0.52
N ARG A 36 4.00 -30.67 1.07
CA ARG A 36 3.18 -31.78 1.59
C ARG A 36 2.31 -31.39 2.78
N ARG A 37 2.82 -30.57 3.71
CA ARG A 37 2.02 -30.10 4.86
C ARG A 37 0.86 -29.20 4.43
N ARG A 38 1.02 -28.40 3.37
CA ARG A 38 -0.05 -27.54 2.83
C ARG A 38 -1.13 -28.33 2.09
N ALA A 39 -0.78 -29.41 1.39
CA ALA A 39 -1.75 -30.25 0.67
C ALA A 39 -2.75 -30.97 1.61
N ILE A 40 -2.31 -31.36 2.80
CA ILE A 40 -3.17 -32.05 3.79
C ILE A 40 -4.19 -31.08 4.41
N ALA A 41 -3.84 -29.81 4.60
CA ALA A 41 -4.73 -28.79 5.15
C ALA A 41 -5.87 -28.37 4.20
N GLY A 42 -5.66 -28.48 2.87
CA GLY A 42 -6.66 -28.11 1.87
C GLY A 42 -7.87 -29.05 1.80
N LEU A 43 -7.72 -30.33 2.16
CA LEU A 43 -8.79 -31.32 2.06
C LEU A 43 -9.88 -31.16 3.15
N VAL A 44 -9.57 -30.51 4.27
CA VAL A 44 -10.55 -30.29 5.35
C VAL A 44 -11.51 -29.15 5.03
N ALA A 45 -11.10 -28.18 4.21
CA ALA A 45 -11.90 -26.99 3.90
C ALA A 45 -13.04 -27.24 2.89
N VAL A 46 -12.92 -28.25 2.02
CA VAL A 46 -13.93 -28.54 0.98
C VAL A 46 -15.17 -29.23 1.57
N ALA A 47 -15.04 -29.95 2.69
CA ALA A 47 -16.13 -30.70 3.30
C ALA A 47 -17.21 -29.82 3.97
N VAL A 48 -16.89 -28.56 4.33
CA VAL A 48 -17.81 -27.67 5.06
C VAL A 48 -18.73 -26.87 4.13
N LEU A 49 -18.36 -26.72 2.85
CA LEU A 49 -19.09 -25.85 1.91
C LEU A 49 -20.33 -26.48 1.25
N VAL A 50 -20.58 -27.78 1.40
CA VAL A 50 -21.72 -28.47 0.77
C VAL A 50 -22.96 -28.52 1.68
N GLY A 51 -22.88 -28.07 2.94
CA GLY A 51 -23.90 -28.35 3.96
C GLY A 51 -24.90 -27.23 4.32
N GLY A 52 -24.81 -26.01 3.76
CA GLY A 52 -25.52 -24.87 4.36
C GLY A 52 -26.16 -23.91 3.37
N VAL A 53 -27.30 -24.28 2.78
CA VAL A 53 -28.22 -23.31 2.14
C VAL A 53 -29.63 -23.54 2.66
N SER A 54 -30.10 -22.66 3.53
CA SER A 54 -31.50 -22.56 3.90
C SER A 54 -31.88 -21.12 4.32
N ILE A 55 -32.97 -20.63 3.70
CA ILE A 55 -33.91 -19.58 4.15
C ILE A 55 -33.31 -18.16 4.20
N GLY A 56 -33.74 -17.13 3.47
CA GLY A 56 -35.07 -16.77 2.97
C GLY A 56 -35.46 -15.43 3.60
N THR A 57 -35.79 -14.40 2.80
CA THR A 57 -36.62 -13.27 3.26
C THR A 57 -37.28 -12.54 2.09
N ARG A 58 -38.51 -12.10 2.38
CA ARG A 58 -39.54 -11.60 1.46
C ARG A 58 -39.40 -10.11 1.14
N GLN A 59 -40.02 -9.76 0.03
CA GLN A 59 -40.61 -8.49 -0.43
C GLN A 59 -40.80 -7.36 0.59
N LEU A 60 -40.53 -6.13 0.15
CA LEU A 60 -41.38 -4.96 0.43
C LEU A 60 -41.51 -4.08 -0.84
N LEU A 61 -42.76 -3.96 -1.31
CA LEU A 61 -43.25 -2.92 -2.22
C LEU A 61 -43.45 -1.61 -1.44
N ALA A 62 -43.04 -0.47 -2.00
CA ALA A 62 -43.72 0.83 -1.87
C ALA A 62 -43.05 1.90 -2.77
N GLY A 63 -43.74 2.35 -3.82
CA GLY A 63 -43.75 3.78 -4.20
C GLY A 63 -44.91 4.48 -3.45
N PRO A 64 -45.29 5.75 -3.71
CA PRO A 64 -44.94 6.62 -4.85
C PRO A 64 -44.74 8.13 -4.48
N VAL A 65 -44.76 8.99 -5.51
CA VAL A 65 -45.22 10.40 -5.58
C VAL A 65 -44.14 11.48 -5.72
N ALA A 66 -44.13 12.07 -6.92
CA ALA A 66 -43.49 13.34 -7.25
C ALA A 66 -44.43 14.51 -6.90
N PRO A 67 -43.94 15.64 -6.35
CA PRO A 67 -44.70 16.88 -6.29
C PRO A 67 -44.60 17.70 -7.59
N ALA A 68 -45.70 18.40 -7.88
CA ALA A 68 -45.93 19.32 -8.99
C ALA A 68 -45.11 20.63 -8.89
N PRO A 69 -44.97 21.40 -9.99
CA PRO A 69 -44.25 22.67 -10.00
C PRO A 69 -45.06 23.83 -9.38
N GLU A 70 -44.37 24.69 -8.63
CA GLU A 70 -44.93 25.93 -8.05
C GLU A 70 -45.00 27.10 -9.06
N PRO A 71 -45.95 28.04 -8.87
CA PRO A 71 -46.21 29.16 -9.77
C PRO A 71 -45.25 30.35 -9.64
N GLY A 72 -45.15 31.11 -10.74
CA GLY A 72 -44.16 32.16 -11.00
C GLY A 72 -44.12 33.34 -10.03
N HIS A 73 -42.89 33.81 -9.79
CA HIS A 73 -42.59 35.00 -9.01
C HIS A 73 -42.65 36.28 -9.85
N THR A 74 -43.29 37.29 -9.27
CA THR A 74 -43.33 38.70 -9.68
C THR A 74 -41.92 39.30 -9.72
N ILE A 75 -41.59 39.99 -10.81
CA ILE A 75 -40.31 40.70 -10.98
C ILE A 75 -40.46 42.10 -10.35
N THR A 76 -39.81 42.32 -9.21
CA THR A 76 -39.64 43.65 -8.58
C THR A 76 -38.32 44.26 -9.06
N PRO A 77 -38.27 45.54 -9.46
CA PRO A 77 -37.02 46.17 -9.90
C PRO A 77 -36.02 46.27 -8.74
N ALA A 78 -34.81 45.74 -8.98
CA ALA A 78 -33.72 45.69 -8.03
C ALA A 78 -33.05 47.07 -7.84
N PRO A 79 -32.67 47.45 -6.60
CA PRO A 79 -31.91 48.66 -6.34
C PRO A 79 -30.48 48.58 -6.89
N SER A 80 -29.91 49.74 -7.22
CA SER A 80 -28.56 49.91 -7.75
C SER A 80 -27.48 49.20 -6.90
N PRO A 81 -26.46 48.61 -7.53
CA PRO A 81 -25.39 47.92 -6.82
C PRO A 81 -24.53 48.91 -6.04
N THR A 82 -24.53 48.78 -4.72
CA THR A 82 -23.48 49.33 -3.86
C THR A 82 -22.19 48.55 -4.14
N LEU A 83 -21.11 49.25 -4.49
CA LEU A 83 -19.78 48.68 -4.65
C LEU A 83 -19.42 47.83 -3.42
N PRO A 84 -19.10 46.54 -3.58
CA PRO A 84 -18.69 45.71 -2.46
C PRO A 84 -17.38 46.26 -1.88
N PRO A 85 -17.20 46.20 -0.55
CA PRO A 85 -15.95 46.59 0.09
C PRO A 85 -14.77 45.78 -0.48
N PRO A 86 -13.55 46.34 -0.51
CA PRO A 86 -12.38 45.64 -1.02
C PRO A 86 -12.22 44.31 -0.28
N VAL A 87 -12.18 43.23 -1.05
CA VAL A 87 -11.95 41.87 -0.54
C VAL A 87 -10.62 41.88 0.20
N PRO A 88 -10.54 41.43 1.47
CA PRO A 88 -9.29 41.28 2.17
C PRO A 88 -8.34 40.42 1.33
N LEU A 89 -7.13 40.91 1.08
CA LEU A 89 -6.08 40.13 0.42
C LEU A 89 -5.90 38.84 1.21
N VAL A 90 -6.30 37.72 0.61
CA VAL A 90 -6.05 36.39 1.16
C VAL A 90 -4.53 36.26 1.33
N PRO A 91 -4.03 35.89 2.51
CA PRO A 91 -2.60 35.66 2.71
C PRO A 91 -2.10 34.71 1.62
N GLN A 92 -1.07 35.10 0.88
CA GLN A 92 -0.45 34.20 -0.09
C GLN A 92 0.11 33.00 0.70
N GLU A 93 -0.37 31.80 0.36
CA GLU A 93 0.23 30.56 0.87
C GLU A 93 1.69 30.51 0.45
N THR A 94 2.58 30.64 1.42
CA THR A 94 4.00 30.34 1.23
C THR A 94 4.16 28.84 1.11
N TYR A 95 4.35 28.34 -0.11
CA TYR A 95 4.70 26.95 -0.33
C TYR A 95 6.03 26.62 0.35
N PRO A 96 6.16 25.45 1.00
CA PRO A 96 7.41 25.05 1.61
C PRO A 96 8.50 24.90 0.54
N VAL A 97 9.66 25.48 0.79
CA VAL A 97 10.82 25.37 -0.11
C VAL A 97 11.39 23.95 0.00
N GLY A 98 11.40 23.23 -1.11
CA GLY A 98 12.02 21.90 -1.20
C GLY A 98 13.54 21.97 -1.12
N SER A 99 14.17 20.91 -0.62
CA SER A 99 15.61 20.75 -0.56
C SER A 99 16.08 19.76 -1.65
N PRO A 100 17.07 20.12 -2.48
CA PRO A 100 17.61 19.20 -3.48
C PRO A 100 18.40 18.07 -2.79
N VAL A 101 18.23 16.84 -3.28
CA VAL A 101 19.02 15.67 -2.89
C VAL A 101 19.98 15.36 -4.03
N PRO A 102 21.31 15.42 -3.79
CA PRO A 102 22.29 15.15 -4.82
C PRO A 102 22.22 13.68 -5.26
N MET A 103 22.04 13.48 -6.56
CA MET A 103 21.91 12.16 -7.16
C MET A 103 23.22 11.71 -7.83
N PRO A 104 23.43 10.39 -8.00
CA PRO A 104 24.57 9.89 -8.77
C PRO A 104 24.59 10.44 -10.20
N ALA A 105 25.77 10.58 -10.79
CA ALA A 105 25.92 11.06 -12.16
C ALA A 105 25.06 10.25 -13.16
N GLY A 106 24.32 10.97 -14.00
CA GLY A 106 23.38 10.42 -14.97
C GLY A 106 21.98 10.10 -14.41
N CYS A 107 21.63 10.63 -13.24
CA CYS A 107 20.29 10.60 -12.68
C CYS A 107 19.74 12.04 -12.58
N ASP A 108 18.43 12.20 -12.69
CA ASP A 108 17.78 13.50 -12.47
C ASP A 108 17.80 13.86 -10.98
N ASP A 109 17.94 15.15 -10.68
CA ASP A 109 17.88 15.64 -9.31
C ASP A 109 16.50 15.41 -8.70
N VAL A 110 16.48 15.07 -7.41
CA VAL A 110 15.25 14.87 -6.65
C VAL A 110 15.11 16.00 -5.65
N THR A 111 13.97 16.70 -5.68
CA THR A 111 13.61 17.66 -4.65
C THR A 111 12.79 16.97 -3.56
N VAL A 112 13.21 17.13 -2.31
CA VAL A 112 12.48 16.66 -1.13
C VAL A 112 11.76 17.84 -0.50
N TYR A 113 10.45 17.70 -0.37
CA TYR A 113 9.64 18.65 0.37
C TYR A 113 9.47 18.17 1.81
N PRO A 114 9.26 19.07 2.78
CA PRO A 114 8.81 18.66 4.11
C PRO A 114 7.61 17.74 3.99
N TYR A 115 7.65 16.60 4.68
CA TYR A 115 6.52 15.68 4.70
C TYR A 115 5.32 16.36 5.34
N ASP A 116 4.29 16.62 4.55
CA ASP A 116 3.01 17.22 4.95
C ASP A 116 1.92 16.17 5.23
N GLY A 117 2.24 14.89 5.06
CA GLY A 117 1.30 13.79 5.27
C GLY A 117 1.06 13.44 6.75
N ASP A 118 0.53 12.24 6.96
CA ASP A 118 0.03 11.77 8.25
C ASP A 118 1.08 11.79 9.37
N ALA A 119 0.67 12.26 10.54
CA ALA A 119 1.50 12.15 11.73
C ALA A 119 1.80 10.65 12.03
N PRO A 120 3.06 10.28 12.28
CA PRO A 120 3.38 8.91 12.65
C PRO A 120 2.82 8.58 14.03
N ALA A 121 2.32 7.37 14.21
CA ALA A 121 1.85 6.83 15.47
C ALA A 121 2.47 5.47 15.79
N GLY A 122 2.36 5.07 17.07
CA GLY A 122 2.89 3.81 17.57
C GLY A 122 4.41 3.78 17.69
N LYS A 123 4.95 2.61 18.00
CA LYS A 123 6.41 2.42 18.14
C LYS A 123 7.08 2.39 16.77
N ALA A 124 8.32 2.86 16.71
CA ALA A 124 9.13 2.75 15.50
C ALA A 124 9.64 1.31 15.31
N LEU A 125 9.54 0.79 14.08
CA LEU A 125 10.26 -0.43 13.70
C LEU A 125 11.72 -0.12 13.30
N PRO A 126 12.64 -1.09 13.45
CA PRO A 126 14.02 -0.93 13.02
C PRO A 126 14.15 -0.55 11.54
N ALA A 127 15.06 0.38 11.23
CA ALA A 127 15.36 0.82 9.86
C ALA A 127 15.85 -0.33 8.97
N SER A 128 16.48 -1.34 9.58
CA SER A 128 17.03 -2.52 8.91
C SER A 128 15.96 -3.37 8.22
N MET A 129 14.70 -3.32 8.70
CA MET A 129 13.57 -4.04 8.13
C MET A 129 13.03 -3.40 6.84
N MET A 130 13.39 -2.15 6.56
CA MET A 130 12.86 -1.41 5.43
C MET A 130 13.75 -1.57 4.20
N LEU A 131 13.15 -1.48 3.01
CA LEU A 131 13.90 -1.29 1.78
C LEU A 131 14.84 -0.07 1.89
N ARG A 132 15.93 -0.12 1.13
CA ARG A 132 16.90 0.95 0.94
C ARG A 132 16.76 1.50 -0.47
N ALA A 133 17.20 2.73 -0.70
CA ALA A 133 17.20 3.33 -2.04
C ALA A 133 17.92 2.44 -3.08
N SER A 134 19.04 1.82 -2.70
CA SER A 134 19.79 0.87 -3.53
C SER A 134 19.01 -0.39 -3.90
N ASP A 135 17.96 -0.76 -3.17
CA ASP A 135 17.12 -1.92 -3.50
C ASP A 135 16.27 -1.66 -4.75
N TRP A 136 15.89 -0.38 -4.98
CA TRP A 136 15.07 0.10 -6.09
C TRP A 136 15.89 0.36 -7.36
N GLY A 137 17.10 0.91 -7.22
CA GLY A 137 18.01 1.15 -8.34
C GLY A 137 19.01 2.27 -8.09
N LYS A 138 19.90 2.52 -9.06
CA LYS A 138 20.95 3.54 -8.97
C LYS A 138 20.40 4.96 -8.76
N CYS A 139 19.30 5.29 -9.44
CA CYS A 139 18.73 6.63 -9.44
C CYS A 139 17.61 6.82 -8.42
N TYR A 140 17.51 5.98 -7.39
CA TYR A 140 16.55 6.22 -6.32
C TYR A 140 17.22 6.90 -5.13
N ALA A 141 16.52 7.85 -4.52
CA ALA A 141 16.81 8.43 -3.22
C ALA A 141 15.65 8.19 -2.26
N MET A 142 15.96 7.97 -0.99
CA MET A 142 14.95 7.97 0.07
C MET A 142 14.59 9.41 0.40
N THR A 143 13.34 9.79 0.15
CA THR A 143 12.86 11.17 0.37
C THR A 143 12.17 11.32 1.71
N HIS A 144 11.59 10.24 2.24
CA HIS A 144 10.92 10.25 3.53
C HIS A 144 11.19 8.97 4.31
N ASP A 145 11.35 9.11 5.63
CA ASP A 145 11.47 8.00 6.57
C ASP A 145 10.70 8.31 7.85
N LEU A 146 9.50 7.73 7.98
CA LEU A 146 8.60 7.97 9.09
C LEU A 146 8.73 6.84 10.11
N ALA A 147 9.23 7.19 11.30
CA ALA A 147 9.36 6.27 12.42
C ALA A 147 7.99 6.08 13.12
N GLY A 148 7.23 5.08 12.68
CA GLY A 148 5.87 4.79 13.13
C GLY A 148 4.99 4.33 11.96
N TYR A 149 3.72 4.04 12.22
CA TYR A 149 2.73 3.86 11.15
C TYR A 149 1.97 5.16 10.90
N ALA A 150 1.53 5.39 9.66
CA ALA A 150 0.69 6.54 9.30
C ALA A 150 -0.64 6.48 10.07
N ALA A 151 -0.90 7.47 10.94
CA ALA A 151 -2.18 7.60 11.62
C ALA A 151 -3.21 8.18 10.66
N TRP A 152 -4.41 7.60 10.63
CA TRP A 152 -5.48 8.18 9.83
C TRP A 152 -5.95 9.47 10.51
N GLU A 153 -5.99 10.56 9.74
CA GLU A 153 -6.42 11.88 10.16
C GLU A 153 -7.53 12.36 9.20
N PRO A 154 -8.81 12.28 9.59
CA PRO A 154 -9.93 12.59 8.69
C PRO A 154 -9.86 14.01 8.12
N ALA A 155 -9.37 14.97 8.92
CA ALA A 155 -9.22 16.36 8.51
C ALA A 155 -8.24 16.57 7.35
N LYS A 156 -7.27 15.65 7.17
CA LYS A 156 -6.25 15.73 6.11
C LYS A 156 -6.56 14.88 4.89
N HIS A 157 -7.73 14.24 4.83
CA HIS A 157 -8.06 13.28 3.77
C HIS A 157 -6.97 12.21 3.60
N SER A 158 -6.37 11.82 4.72
CA SER A 158 -5.27 10.86 4.77
C SER A 158 -5.70 9.53 4.17
N ARG A 159 -4.93 9.03 3.20
CA ARG A 159 -5.24 7.75 2.57
C ARG A 159 -4.74 6.60 3.43
N SER A 160 -5.61 5.64 3.74
CA SER A 160 -5.16 4.42 4.43
C SER A 160 -4.23 3.63 3.53
N PHE A 161 -3.01 3.32 3.98
CA PHE A 161 -2.04 2.59 3.15
C PHE A 161 -2.11 1.06 3.30
N PRO A 162 -1.95 0.32 2.18
CA PRO A 162 -2.17 0.74 0.81
C PRO A 162 -3.59 1.26 0.56
N ALA A 163 -3.64 2.36 -0.19
CA ALA A 163 -4.87 3.01 -0.61
C ALA A 163 -5.50 2.20 -1.75
N LEU A 164 -6.09 1.07 -1.38
CA LEU A 164 -6.93 0.31 -2.28
C LEU A 164 -8.28 1.02 -2.40
N CYS A 165 -8.95 0.79 -3.52
CA CYS A 165 -10.34 1.15 -3.81
C CYS A 165 -11.13 1.61 -2.57
N ARG A 166 -11.59 2.86 -2.57
CA ARG A 166 -12.02 3.65 -1.39
C ARG A 166 -10.84 4.17 -0.54
N PRO A 167 -10.00 5.05 -1.10
CA PRO A 167 -8.77 5.51 -0.45
C PRO A 167 -9.01 6.25 0.88
N ASN A 168 -10.23 6.77 1.09
CA ASN A 168 -10.61 7.53 2.28
C ASN A 168 -11.20 6.66 3.40
N GLU A 169 -11.44 5.37 3.17
CA GLU A 169 -11.95 4.45 4.18
C GLU A 169 -10.83 3.73 4.94
N GLN A 170 -10.89 3.76 6.27
CA GLN A 170 -9.94 3.03 7.10
C GLN A 170 -10.21 1.52 7.08
N TYR A 171 -9.15 0.73 7.20
CA TYR A 171 -9.23 -0.70 7.51
C TYR A 171 -9.62 -0.86 8.98
N GLY A 172 -10.59 -1.73 9.31
CA GLY A 172 -11.00 -1.96 10.71
C GLY A 172 -9.85 -2.47 11.56
N SER A 173 -9.04 -3.34 10.98
CA SER A 173 -7.78 -3.85 11.52
C SER A 173 -6.74 -2.77 11.84
N ALA A 174 -6.89 -1.52 11.37
CA ALA A 174 -5.99 -0.42 11.69
C ALA A 174 -5.94 -0.10 13.20
N ALA A 175 -7.00 -0.41 13.95
CA ALA A 175 -7.05 -0.30 15.42
C ALA A 175 -6.08 -1.28 16.13
N ASN A 176 -5.61 -2.30 15.43
CA ASN A 176 -4.70 -3.32 15.95
C ASN A 176 -3.22 -3.03 15.67
N ARG A 177 -2.89 -1.92 15.02
CA ARG A 177 -1.49 -1.51 14.77
C ARG A 177 -0.80 -1.11 16.07
N VAL A 178 0.45 -1.53 16.24
CA VAL A 178 1.24 -1.24 17.46
C VAL A 178 2.60 -0.61 17.17
N ALA A 179 3.18 -0.92 16.01
CA ALA A 179 4.44 -0.35 15.55
C ALA A 179 4.44 -0.24 14.04
N GLY A 180 5.25 0.66 13.49
CA GLY A 180 5.39 0.76 12.05
C GLY A 180 6.64 1.49 11.62
N ARG A 181 6.86 1.48 10.31
CA ARG A 181 7.75 2.39 9.62
C ARG A 181 7.29 2.55 8.17
N PHE A 182 7.41 3.75 7.64
CA PHE A 182 7.08 4.06 6.25
C PHE A 182 8.25 4.76 5.59
N ARG A 183 8.57 4.37 4.35
CA ARG A 183 9.58 5.03 3.53
C ARG A 183 9.05 5.35 2.16
N HIS A 184 9.39 6.54 1.69
CA HIS A 184 9.15 6.98 0.31
C HIS A 184 10.48 7.12 -0.41
N PHE A 185 10.50 6.73 -1.69
CA PHE A 185 11.65 6.79 -2.56
C PHE A 185 11.26 7.46 -3.86
N ASN A 186 12.09 8.37 -4.37
CA ASN A 186 11.91 9.04 -5.65
C ASN A 186 13.14 8.83 -6.53
N ALA A 187 12.92 8.81 -7.84
CA ALA A 187 13.94 8.67 -8.88
C ALA A 187 13.72 9.64 -10.07
N GLY A 188 12.87 10.64 -9.88
CA GLY A 188 12.49 11.64 -10.87
C GLY A 188 11.09 12.19 -10.59
N PRO A 189 10.56 13.10 -11.44
CA PRO A 189 9.26 13.76 -11.25
C PRO A 189 8.09 12.78 -11.10
N GLU A 190 8.15 11.65 -11.80
CA GLU A 190 7.04 10.69 -11.95
C GLU A 190 7.48 9.26 -11.63
N VAL A 191 8.66 9.07 -11.03
CA VAL A 191 9.21 7.75 -10.73
C VAL A 191 9.57 7.69 -9.26
N GLY A 192 9.00 6.70 -8.57
CA GLY A 192 9.21 6.53 -7.15
C GLY A 192 8.57 5.25 -6.63
N GLY A 193 8.23 5.27 -5.35
CA GLY A 193 7.55 4.19 -4.71
C GLY A 193 7.74 4.24 -3.21
N PHE A 194 6.92 3.49 -2.50
CA PHE A 194 7.01 3.43 -1.05
C PHE A 194 7.04 2.01 -0.55
N THR A 195 7.46 1.90 0.71
CA THR A 195 7.37 0.68 1.49
C THR A 195 6.85 1.03 2.87
N SER A 196 5.85 0.30 3.33
CA SER A 196 5.41 0.33 4.72
C SER A 196 5.60 -1.05 5.35
N VAL A 197 6.05 -1.05 6.60
CA VAL A 197 6.04 -2.25 7.44
C VAL A 197 5.27 -1.88 8.69
N THR A 198 4.24 -2.65 9.01
CA THR A 198 3.35 -2.41 10.14
C THR A 198 3.26 -3.67 10.97
N ARG A 199 3.49 -3.55 12.28
CA ARG A 199 3.26 -4.61 13.25
C ARG A 199 1.87 -4.47 13.84
N TYR A 200 1.16 -5.58 13.90
CA TYR A 200 -0.15 -5.69 14.52
C TYR A 200 -0.06 -6.42 15.86
N ARG A 201 -1.11 -6.30 16.68
CA ARG A 201 -1.38 -7.27 17.75
C ARG A 201 -1.66 -8.65 17.14
N ALA A 202 -1.53 -9.70 17.95
CA ALA A 202 -1.83 -11.07 17.54
C ALA A 202 -3.18 -11.16 16.81
N GLY A 203 -3.18 -11.79 15.63
CA GLY A 203 -4.37 -11.94 14.76
C GLY A 203 -4.74 -10.68 13.96
N GLY A 204 -4.20 -9.51 14.28
CA GLY A 204 -4.50 -8.26 13.56
C GLY A 204 -3.95 -8.22 12.14
N ALA A 205 -2.80 -8.86 11.89
CA ALA A 205 -2.22 -8.96 10.54
C ALA A 205 -3.06 -9.87 9.62
N ASP A 206 -3.64 -10.94 10.17
CA ASP A 206 -4.52 -11.85 9.44
C ASP A 206 -5.83 -11.14 9.07
N ALA A 207 -6.45 -10.48 10.07
CA ALA A 207 -7.63 -9.66 9.86
C ALA A 207 -7.39 -8.57 8.79
N TYR A 208 -6.21 -7.95 8.78
CA TYR A 208 -5.86 -6.97 7.76
C TYR A 208 -5.84 -7.55 6.33
N LEU A 209 -5.22 -8.72 6.14
CA LEU A 209 -5.19 -9.41 4.84
C LEU A 209 -6.58 -9.86 4.38
N ASP A 210 -7.45 -10.27 5.31
CA ASP A 210 -8.84 -10.60 5.02
C ASP A 210 -9.65 -9.36 4.60
N GLU A 211 -9.48 -8.24 5.31
CA GLU A 211 -10.11 -6.96 4.93
C GLU A 211 -9.63 -6.48 3.56
N VAL A 212 -8.33 -6.62 3.23
CA VAL A 212 -7.81 -6.31 1.90
C VAL A 212 -8.51 -7.14 0.83
N ARG A 213 -8.70 -8.45 1.04
CA ARG A 213 -9.42 -9.32 0.08
C ARG A 213 -10.86 -8.91 -0.06
N ALA A 214 -11.54 -8.69 1.06
CA ALA A 214 -12.94 -8.29 1.08
C ALA A 214 -13.12 -6.96 0.34
N ARG A 215 -12.25 -5.98 0.60
CA ARG A 215 -12.28 -4.67 -0.06
C ARG A 215 -12.05 -4.76 -1.56
N VAL A 216 -11.05 -5.52 -2.01
CA VAL A 216 -10.81 -5.73 -3.45
C VAL A 216 -11.99 -6.46 -4.12
N ALA A 217 -12.60 -7.44 -3.44
CA ALA A 217 -13.77 -8.15 -3.98
C ALA A 217 -15.02 -7.27 -4.06
N GLN A 218 -15.27 -6.43 -3.04
CA GLN A 218 -16.42 -5.53 -2.97
C GLN A 218 -16.31 -4.35 -3.94
N CYS A 219 -15.09 -3.96 -4.32
CA CYS A 219 -14.83 -2.78 -5.13
C CYS A 219 -14.18 -3.14 -6.47
N ALA A 220 -14.71 -4.18 -7.12
CA ALA A 220 -14.21 -4.64 -8.41
C ALA A 220 -14.27 -3.54 -9.51
N ARG A 221 -15.20 -2.59 -9.36
CA ARG A 221 -15.30 -1.37 -10.18
C ARG A 221 -15.67 -0.18 -9.30
N TYR A 222 -15.01 0.96 -9.48
CA TYR A 222 -15.28 2.20 -8.75
C TYR A 222 -14.80 3.43 -9.52
N THR A 223 -15.25 4.61 -9.12
CA THR A 223 -14.72 5.90 -9.58
C THR A 223 -13.87 6.51 -8.46
N ILE A 224 -12.72 7.10 -8.80
CA ILE A 224 -11.89 7.79 -7.79
C ILE A 224 -12.46 9.17 -7.51
N GLU A 225 -12.87 9.88 -8.56
CA GLU A 225 -13.44 11.21 -8.48
C GLU A 225 -14.86 11.15 -9.05
N PRO A 226 -15.87 11.77 -8.40
CA PRO A 226 -17.26 11.69 -8.86
C PRO A 226 -17.50 12.30 -10.25
N ASP A 227 -16.69 13.28 -10.63
CA ASP A 227 -16.74 14.01 -11.90
C ASP A 227 -15.98 13.32 -13.03
N ASN A 228 -14.93 12.57 -12.69
CA ASN A 228 -14.13 11.80 -13.63
C ASN A 228 -14.80 10.43 -13.87
N GLN A 229 -15.56 10.30 -14.97
CA GLN A 229 -16.30 9.08 -15.35
C GLN A 229 -15.39 7.85 -15.63
N VAL A 230 -14.09 7.94 -15.38
CA VAL A 230 -13.15 6.84 -15.52
C VAL A 230 -13.45 5.74 -14.49
N THR A 231 -13.77 4.55 -14.99
CA THR A 231 -13.99 3.37 -14.16
C THR A 231 -12.64 2.73 -13.81
N TRP A 232 -12.32 2.73 -12.53
CA TRP A 232 -11.19 2.03 -11.94
C TRP A 232 -11.57 0.63 -11.49
N ARG A 233 -10.58 -0.25 -11.40
CA ARG A 233 -10.73 -1.63 -10.91
C ARG A 233 -9.62 -1.93 -9.91
N ALA A 234 -9.94 -2.68 -8.87
CA ALA A 234 -8.97 -3.33 -8.01
C ALA A 234 -9.10 -4.85 -8.20
N GLN A 235 -7.98 -5.55 -8.41
CA GLN A 235 -7.98 -6.99 -8.68
C GLN A 235 -6.78 -7.66 -8.01
N ILE A 236 -7.03 -8.78 -7.30
CA ILE A 236 -5.94 -9.65 -6.84
C ILE A 236 -5.47 -10.46 -8.05
N ALA A 237 -4.29 -10.14 -8.56
CA ALA A 237 -3.69 -10.78 -9.72
C ALA A 237 -2.90 -12.04 -9.38
N GLU A 238 -2.33 -12.10 -8.18
CA GLU A 238 -1.48 -13.21 -7.73
C GLU A 238 -1.53 -13.34 -6.22
N ARG A 239 -1.30 -14.55 -5.72
CA ARG A 239 -1.20 -14.88 -4.31
C ARG A 239 0.07 -15.65 -4.02
N ASP A 240 0.53 -15.59 -2.77
CA ASP A 240 1.59 -16.44 -2.19
C ASP A 240 2.93 -16.40 -2.94
N PHE A 241 3.25 -15.27 -3.58
CA PHE A 241 4.43 -15.11 -4.43
C PHE A 241 5.72 -14.79 -3.65
N THR A 242 5.63 -14.65 -2.33
CA THR A 242 6.76 -14.41 -1.41
C THR A 242 7.15 -15.65 -0.59
N GLY A 243 6.39 -16.74 -0.67
CA GLY A 243 6.57 -17.96 0.15
C GLY A 243 5.71 -17.96 1.43
N ASP A 244 5.38 -16.77 1.93
CA ASP A 244 4.35 -16.50 2.92
C ASP A 244 3.09 -15.93 2.26
N GLU A 245 2.05 -15.72 3.08
CA GLU A 245 0.78 -15.17 2.63
C GLU A 245 1.01 -13.78 2.04
N SER A 246 0.73 -13.65 0.74
CA SER A 246 0.97 -12.42 0.00
C SER A 246 -0.05 -12.23 -1.11
N LEU A 247 -0.33 -10.98 -1.43
CA LEU A 247 -1.28 -10.55 -2.44
C LEU A 247 -0.59 -9.56 -3.38
N LEU A 248 -0.70 -9.80 -4.69
CA LEU A 248 -0.33 -8.82 -5.69
C LEU A 248 -1.63 -8.22 -6.24
N VAL A 249 -1.86 -6.95 -5.95
CA VAL A 249 -3.08 -6.24 -6.32
C VAL A 249 -2.77 -5.29 -7.46
N TYR A 250 -3.53 -5.38 -8.55
CA TYR A 250 -3.57 -4.36 -9.60
C TYR A 250 -4.68 -3.37 -9.27
N VAL A 251 -4.40 -2.08 -9.45
CA VAL A 251 -5.37 -1.00 -9.31
C VAL A 251 -5.27 -0.11 -10.55
N GLY A 252 -6.31 0.03 -11.37
CA GLY A 252 -6.21 0.80 -12.61
C GLY A 252 -7.45 0.74 -13.49
N THR A 253 -7.39 1.37 -14.67
CA THR A 253 -8.50 1.43 -15.65
C THR A 253 -8.70 0.13 -16.43
N GLY A 254 -7.66 -0.72 -16.52
CA GLY A 254 -7.70 -2.01 -17.21
C GLY A 254 -7.99 -3.19 -16.29
N THR A 255 -7.41 -4.34 -16.60
CA THR A 255 -7.44 -5.55 -15.75
C THR A 255 -6.04 -5.98 -15.36
N ALA A 256 -5.91 -6.89 -14.39
CA ALA A 256 -4.62 -7.46 -14.04
C ALA A 256 -3.97 -8.25 -15.19
N ALA A 257 -4.76 -8.80 -16.12
CA ALA A 257 -4.28 -9.52 -17.30
C ALA A 257 -3.90 -8.57 -18.44
N GLU A 258 -4.65 -7.47 -18.57
CA GLU A 258 -4.46 -6.41 -19.55
C GLU A 258 -4.42 -5.06 -18.83
N PRO A 259 -3.28 -4.68 -18.21
CA PRO A 259 -3.16 -3.45 -17.45
C PRO A 259 -3.43 -2.23 -18.35
N GLY A 260 -4.33 -1.36 -17.91
CA GLY A 260 -4.61 -0.07 -18.54
C GLY A 260 -3.83 1.06 -17.87
N TYR A 261 -3.74 2.19 -18.57
CA TYR A 261 -3.26 3.46 -18.06
C TYR A 261 -4.45 4.40 -17.78
N PRO A 262 -4.50 5.08 -16.63
CA PRO A 262 -3.63 4.91 -15.47
C PRO A 262 -3.86 3.59 -14.71
N GLY A 263 -2.83 3.10 -14.03
CA GLY A 263 -2.89 1.94 -13.15
C GLY A 263 -1.62 1.76 -12.32
N TRP A 264 -1.59 0.87 -11.33
CA TRP A 264 -0.40 0.54 -10.55
C TRP A 264 -0.53 -0.82 -9.89
N TRP A 265 0.60 -1.29 -9.34
CA TRP A 265 0.73 -2.59 -8.69
C TRP A 265 1.14 -2.43 -7.24
N VAL A 266 0.37 -3.05 -6.34
CA VAL A 266 0.64 -3.09 -4.90
C VAL A 266 0.94 -4.52 -4.48
N GLY A 267 2.10 -4.74 -3.88
CA GLY A 267 2.46 -6.02 -3.26
C GLY A 267 2.28 -5.94 -1.75
N ILE A 268 1.49 -6.85 -1.20
CA ILE A 268 1.18 -6.93 0.23
C ILE A 268 1.63 -8.32 0.70
N ALA A 269 2.40 -8.40 1.78
CA ALA A 269 2.87 -9.65 2.34
C ALA A 269 2.76 -9.66 3.86
N ARG A 270 2.47 -10.83 4.43
CA ARG A 270 2.44 -11.05 5.88
C ARG A 270 3.63 -11.90 6.31
N VAL A 271 4.28 -11.51 7.39
CA VAL A 271 5.36 -12.25 8.05
C VAL A 271 5.10 -12.24 9.56
N GLY A 272 4.48 -13.31 10.09
CA GLY A 272 3.98 -13.31 11.46
C GLY A 272 2.98 -12.18 11.69
N ASP A 273 3.24 -11.33 12.69
CA ASP A 273 2.41 -10.15 13.01
C ASP A 273 2.77 -8.90 12.18
N LEU A 274 3.68 -9.00 11.20
CA LEU A 274 4.04 -7.91 10.31
C LEU A 274 3.24 -7.98 9.02
N VAL A 275 2.74 -6.82 8.57
CA VAL A 275 2.27 -6.60 7.21
C VAL A 275 3.22 -5.64 6.52
N ILE A 276 3.65 -6.03 5.32
CA ILE A 276 4.57 -5.30 4.46
C ILE A 276 3.79 -4.91 3.21
N ALA A 277 3.72 -3.62 2.89
CA ALA A 277 3.16 -3.14 1.64
C ALA A 277 4.21 -2.40 0.83
N VAL A 278 4.27 -2.71 -0.47
CA VAL A 278 5.19 -2.10 -1.43
C VAL A 278 4.41 -1.67 -2.64
N GLN A 279 4.61 -0.43 -3.05
CA GLN A 279 4.00 0.13 -4.25
C GLN A 279 5.05 0.98 -4.96
N PRO A 280 5.59 0.50 -6.09
CA PRO A 280 6.25 1.36 -7.05
C PRO A 280 5.25 2.35 -7.62
N ASN A 281 5.62 3.61 -7.63
CA ASN A 281 4.86 4.65 -8.30
C ASN A 281 5.62 4.97 -9.59
N SER A 282 4.97 4.78 -10.72
CA SER A 282 5.43 5.41 -11.95
C SER A 282 4.21 5.88 -12.71
N ASP A 283 4.29 7.00 -13.41
CA ASP A 283 3.20 7.40 -14.30
C ASP A 283 2.95 6.33 -15.37
N LEU A 284 3.97 5.55 -15.76
CA LEU A 284 3.77 4.38 -16.65
C LEU A 284 3.16 3.13 -15.98
N GLY A 285 2.59 3.32 -14.79
CA GLY A 285 1.70 2.38 -14.13
C GLY A 285 2.32 1.23 -13.34
N GLY A 286 3.56 1.41 -12.88
CA GLY A 286 4.30 0.43 -12.10
C GLY A 286 4.57 -0.88 -12.85
N SER A 287 5.68 -1.54 -12.55
CA SER A 287 5.98 -2.84 -13.16
C SER A 287 5.53 -3.98 -12.24
N ARG A 288 4.67 -4.88 -12.74
CA ARG A 288 4.26 -6.11 -12.02
C ARG A 288 5.47 -6.87 -11.48
N SER A 289 6.50 -7.05 -12.30
CA SER A 289 7.73 -7.75 -11.91
C SER A 289 8.55 -6.96 -10.90
N LEU A 290 8.61 -5.64 -11.02
CA LEU A 290 9.30 -4.78 -10.05
C LEU A 290 8.62 -4.85 -8.69
N THR A 291 7.29 -4.69 -8.62
CA THR A 291 6.51 -4.79 -7.38
C THR A 291 6.77 -6.12 -6.70
N LYS A 292 6.64 -7.25 -7.43
CA LYS A 292 6.93 -8.58 -6.87
C LYS A 292 8.34 -8.69 -6.31
N THR A 293 9.33 -8.20 -7.05
CA THR A 293 10.74 -8.25 -6.65
C THR A 293 10.97 -7.43 -5.39
N MET A 294 10.43 -6.21 -5.32
CA MET A 294 10.57 -5.33 -4.17
C MET A 294 9.84 -5.88 -2.94
N THR A 295 8.65 -6.47 -3.09
CA THR A 295 7.95 -7.12 -1.97
C THR A 295 8.74 -8.31 -1.42
N ARG A 296 9.34 -9.14 -2.28
CA ARG A 296 10.21 -10.25 -1.81
C ARG A 296 11.44 -9.73 -1.05
N LYS A 297 12.11 -8.69 -1.56
CA LYS A 297 13.23 -8.05 -0.86
C LYS A 297 12.78 -7.48 0.50
N ALA A 298 11.60 -6.87 0.55
CA ALA A 298 11.07 -6.32 1.79
C ALA A 298 10.75 -7.41 2.82
N VAL A 299 10.16 -8.54 2.39
CA VAL A 299 9.96 -9.74 3.22
C VAL A 299 11.30 -10.26 3.77
N GLN A 300 12.32 -10.41 2.90
CA GLN A 300 13.65 -10.88 3.32
C GLN A 300 14.33 -9.99 4.36
N ARG A 301 14.09 -8.68 4.34
CA ARG A 301 14.61 -7.75 5.34
C ARG A 301 13.87 -7.81 6.67
N ALA A 302 12.62 -8.26 6.67
CA ALA A 302 11.76 -8.30 7.85
C ALA A 302 11.87 -9.62 8.64
N THR A 303 12.47 -10.67 8.04
CA THR A 303 12.75 -11.98 8.62
C THR A 303 14.18 -12.08 9.14
#